data_AF-A0A7N5JJ98-F1
#
_entry.id   AF-A0A7N5JJ98-F1
#
_cell.length_a   1.000
_cell.length_b   1.000
_cell.length_c   1.000
_cell.angle_alpha   90.00
_cell.angle_beta   90.00
_cell.angle_gamma   90.00
#
_symmetry.space_group_name_H-M   'P 1'
#
loop_
_entity.id
_entity.type
_entity.pdbx_description
1 polymer ?
#
loop_
_entity_poly.entity_id
_entity_poly.type
_entity_poly.pdbx_seq_one_letter_code
_entity_poly.pdbx_strand_id
1 'polypeptide(L)'
;VSEPPVLSPLSSLFPAVSLCVPPSSTGHRVLGGAPAREQAGPGGDPASSLPWESSCLKYLTFLSNFLFSLLGLLALAIGLWGLAVKGSLGSSGGTALPEDPLLGLALGGLAVSAVSLAGCLGALCENACLLHCFSGGLIAFLALEAVVGALLVAFWGPLQDGLESTLRAAITHYQDDPDLHFLIDQVQLGLQCCGVSSYRDWTWNLDLNCSSPEAQACSLPASCCLSPGEDGGAANDPCGFRAPGLDEGAAPRRVHLVGCGPPLRWWLRAKVRGAGAYAIAVVAVQGVELLLAARLVQALAVRQGMVESPRTAGSQRSSAQLAQA
;
A
#
# COMPACT_ATOMS: atom_id res chain seq x y z
N VAL A 1 -1.03 -13.62 38.28
CA VAL A 1 -1.89 -14.32 37.30
C VAL A 1 -1.60 -13.68 35.97
N SER A 2 -0.83 -14.40 35.16
CA SER A 2 -0.32 -13.96 33.86
C SER A 2 -1.28 -14.43 32.78
N GLU A 3 -1.71 -13.53 31.90
CA GLU A 3 -2.29 -13.88 30.60
C GLU A 3 -1.78 -12.92 29.51
N PRO A 4 -1.65 -13.40 28.26
CA PRO A 4 -0.71 -12.90 27.24
C PRO A 4 -1.40 -12.06 26.13
N PRO A 5 -0.61 -11.46 25.21
CA PRO A 5 -1.14 -10.60 24.15
C PRO A 5 -1.77 -11.40 23.00
N VAL A 6 -2.90 -10.89 22.51
CA VAL A 6 -3.57 -11.34 21.30
C VAL A 6 -2.74 -10.94 20.08
N LEU A 7 -1.94 -11.88 19.56
CA LEU A 7 -1.51 -11.88 18.17
C LEU A 7 -2.71 -12.34 17.33
N SER A 8 -3.29 -11.43 16.55
CA SER A 8 -4.19 -11.78 15.46
C SER A 8 -3.39 -12.38 14.29
N PRO A 9 -3.94 -13.37 13.58
CA PRO A 9 -3.15 -14.16 12.65
C PRO A 9 -3.19 -13.54 11.24
N LEU A 10 -2.01 -13.26 10.69
CA LEU A 10 -1.76 -12.97 9.28
C LEU A 10 -2.03 -14.20 8.36
N SER A 11 -2.59 -15.30 8.89
CA SER A 11 -2.84 -16.54 8.15
C SER A 11 -4.13 -16.53 7.32
N SER A 12 -4.99 -15.51 7.45
CA SER A 12 -6.26 -15.43 6.72
C SER A 12 -6.17 -14.77 5.34
N LEU A 13 -5.05 -14.11 5.00
CA LEU A 13 -4.88 -13.44 3.70
C LEU A 13 -4.34 -14.35 2.58
N PHE A 14 -3.81 -15.54 2.90
CA PHE A 14 -3.20 -16.43 1.89
C PHE A 14 -3.56 -17.91 2.10
N PRO A 15 -4.80 -18.33 1.80
CA PRO A 15 -5.17 -19.75 1.81
C PRO A 15 -4.37 -20.60 0.80
N ALA A 16 -3.77 -19.97 -0.21
CA ALA A 16 -2.99 -20.64 -1.24
C ALA A 16 -1.68 -21.27 -0.73
N VAL A 17 -1.09 -20.73 0.35
CA VAL A 17 0.15 -21.28 0.94
C VAL A 17 -0.10 -22.62 1.64
N SER A 18 -1.31 -22.83 2.17
CA SER A 18 -1.65 -24.05 2.90
C SER A 18 -1.89 -25.27 2.00
N LEU A 19 -2.12 -25.09 0.69
CA LEU A 19 -2.31 -26.19 -0.26
C LEU A 19 -1.02 -26.87 -0.72
N CYS A 20 0.16 -26.30 -0.43
CA CYS A 20 1.45 -26.84 -0.89
C CYS A 20 2.32 -27.42 0.25
N VAL A 21 1.75 -27.73 1.42
CA VAL A 21 2.46 -28.48 2.47
C VAL A 21 2.50 -29.98 2.10
N PRO A 22 3.67 -30.64 2.03
CA PRO A 22 3.73 -32.06 1.72
C PRO A 22 3.09 -32.90 2.83
N PRO A 23 2.41 -34.02 2.51
CA PRO A 23 1.91 -34.92 3.55
C PRO A 23 3.08 -35.52 4.33
N SER A 24 3.03 -35.42 5.67
CA SER A 24 3.99 -36.03 6.57
C SER A 24 3.97 -37.56 6.40
N SER A 25 5.04 -38.12 5.83
CA SER A 25 5.25 -39.55 5.73
C SER A 25 5.45 -40.14 7.13
N THR A 26 4.39 -40.71 7.70
CA THR A 26 4.46 -41.49 8.93
C THR A 26 4.60 -42.95 8.52
N GLY A 27 5.81 -43.49 8.59
CA GLY A 27 6.14 -44.83 8.14
C GLY A 27 5.54 -45.92 9.04
N HIS A 28 4.73 -46.81 8.45
CA HIS A 28 4.45 -48.13 9.00
C HIS A 28 5.26 -49.17 8.20
N ARG A 29 6.33 -49.71 8.81
CA ARG A 29 7.05 -50.89 8.31
C ARG A 29 6.26 -52.14 8.70
N VAL A 30 5.90 -52.96 7.71
CA VAL A 30 5.57 -54.38 7.90
C VAL A 30 6.72 -55.20 7.32
N LEU A 31 7.24 -56.14 8.11
CA LEU A 31 8.39 -57.01 7.83
C LEU A 31 8.01 -58.26 7.00
N GLY A 32 8.93 -58.70 6.13
CA GLY A 32 9.03 -60.05 5.53
C GLY A 32 9.78 -59.99 4.19
N GLY A 33 11.10 -60.23 4.10
CA GLY A 33 11.77 -61.53 3.85
C GLY A 33 11.67 -61.91 2.35
N ALA A 34 12.69 -62.07 1.50
CA ALA A 34 14.07 -62.54 1.60
C ALA A 34 14.91 -62.02 0.36
N PRO A 35 16.22 -62.34 0.20
CA PRO A 35 17.18 -61.47 -0.50
C PRO A 35 17.52 -61.86 -1.95
N ALA A 36 17.88 -60.87 -2.76
CA ALA A 36 18.75 -61.04 -3.93
C ALA A 36 19.72 -59.86 -4.05
N ARG A 37 20.95 -60.20 -4.39
CA ARG A 37 22.19 -59.43 -4.24
C ARG A 37 22.55 -58.81 -5.58
N GLU A 38 22.73 -57.50 -5.67
CA GLU A 38 23.53 -56.89 -6.73
C GLU A 38 24.12 -55.53 -6.33
N GLN A 39 25.17 -55.14 -7.04
CA GLN A 39 26.40 -54.51 -6.56
C GLN A 39 26.35 -53.00 -6.30
N ALA A 40 27.31 -52.55 -5.50
CA ALA A 40 27.59 -51.15 -5.18
C ALA A 40 28.24 -50.37 -6.35
N GLY A 41 27.79 -49.12 -6.53
CA GLY A 41 28.43 -48.05 -7.32
C GLY A 41 27.91 -46.68 -6.82
N PRO A 42 28.72 -45.59 -6.82
CA PRO A 42 28.61 -44.52 -5.83
C PRO A 42 27.74 -43.33 -6.26
N GLY A 43 27.01 -42.76 -5.29
CA GLY A 43 26.66 -41.34 -5.22
C GLY A 43 25.85 -40.76 -6.39
N GLY A 44 24.57 -41.10 -6.47
CA GLY A 44 23.61 -40.29 -7.21
C GLY A 44 23.09 -39.15 -6.36
N ASP A 45 23.27 -37.91 -6.83
CA ASP A 45 22.53 -36.74 -6.36
C ASP A 45 21.01 -37.03 -6.32
N PRO A 46 20.22 -36.40 -5.42
CA PRO A 46 18.79 -36.62 -5.38
C PRO A 46 18.12 -35.88 -6.55
N ALA A 47 18.14 -36.51 -7.71
CA ALA A 47 17.23 -36.16 -8.80
C ALA A 47 15.83 -36.70 -8.48
N SER A 48 14.82 -35.82 -8.67
CA SER A 48 13.38 -36.11 -8.87
C SER A 48 12.35 -35.70 -7.78
N SER A 49 12.34 -34.43 -7.34
CA SER A 49 11.11 -33.79 -6.79
C SER A 49 10.20 -33.15 -7.87
N LEU A 50 10.51 -33.31 -9.15
CA LEU A 50 10.27 -32.29 -10.20
C LEU A 50 8.95 -32.26 -11.04
N PRO A 51 7.85 -32.99 -10.74
CA PRO A 51 6.57 -32.68 -11.40
C PRO A 51 5.67 -31.70 -10.63
N TRP A 52 5.46 -31.92 -9.33
CA TRP A 52 4.44 -31.21 -8.53
C TRP A 52 4.83 -29.78 -8.16
N GLU A 53 6.12 -29.55 -7.90
CA GLU A 53 6.67 -28.23 -7.54
C GLU A 53 6.47 -27.22 -8.67
N SER A 54 6.65 -27.66 -9.93
CA SER A 54 6.49 -26.79 -11.11
C SER A 54 5.04 -26.36 -11.35
N SER A 55 4.07 -27.21 -10.99
CA SER A 55 2.65 -26.88 -11.08
C SER A 55 2.24 -25.92 -9.95
N CYS A 56 2.64 -26.17 -8.70
CA CYS A 56 2.34 -25.26 -7.58
C CYS A 56 2.89 -23.84 -7.84
N LEU A 57 4.13 -23.70 -8.33
CA LEU A 57 4.71 -22.40 -8.66
C LEU A 57 3.90 -21.63 -9.71
N LYS A 58 3.43 -22.31 -10.76
CA LYS A 58 2.60 -21.69 -11.81
C LYS A 58 1.26 -21.20 -11.24
N TYR A 59 0.57 -22.05 -10.48
CA TYR A 59 -0.73 -21.68 -9.89
C TYR A 59 -0.61 -20.55 -8.87
N LEU A 60 0.41 -20.56 -8.03
CA LEU A 60 0.65 -19.49 -7.06
C LEU A 60 0.95 -18.16 -7.77
N THR A 61 1.86 -18.18 -8.76
CA THR A 61 2.20 -16.98 -9.54
C THR A 61 0.98 -16.46 -10.29
N PHE A 62 0.21 -17.33 -10.94
CA PHE A 62 -1.00 -16.93 -11.64
C PHE A 62 -2.05 -16.35 -10.69
N LEU A 63 -2.35 -17.03 -9.58
CA LEU A 63 -3.40 -16.62 -8.66
C LEU A 63 -3.06 -15.31 -7.94
N SER A 64 -1.82 -15.13 -7.45
CA SER A 64 -1.43 -13.89 -6.77
C SER A 64 -1.51 -12.70 -7.73
N ASN A 65 -0.93 -12.82 -8.93
CA ASN A 65 -0.95 -11.78 -9.94
C ASN A 65 -2.38 -11.48 -10.44
N PHE A 66 -3.25 -12.49 -10.51
CA PHE A 66 -4.64 -12.27 -10.91
C PHE A 66 -5.38 -11.41 -9.88
N LEU A 67 -5.18 -11.68 -8.58
CA LEU A 67 -5.74 -10.87 -7.50
C LEU A 67 -5.19 -9.43 -7.53
N PHE A 68 -3.88 -9.25 -7.69
CA PHE A 68 -3.28 -7.91 -7.81
C PHE A 68 -3.76 -7.15 -9.05
N SER A 69 -3.98 -7.84 -10.16
CA SER A 69 -4.56 -7.25 -11.37
C SER A 69 -5.99 -6.75 -11.12
N LEU A 70 -6.84 -7.52 -10.44
CA LEU A 70 -8.20 -7.09 -10.07
C LEU A 70 -8.19 -5.89 -9.12
N LEU A 71 -7.34 -5.91 -8.10
CA LEU A 71 -7.20 -4.79 -7.17
C LEU A 71 -6.68 -3.53 -7.88
N GLY A 72 -5.72 -3.68 -8.79
CA GLY A 72 -5.22 -2.58 -9.61
C GLY A 72 -6.29 -1.98 -10.52
N LEU A 73 -7.14 -2.81 -11.15
CA LEU A 73 -8.22 -2.35 -12.02
C LEU A 73 -9.31 -1.63 -11.20
N LEU A 74 -9.60 -2.12 -10.00
CA LEU A 74 -10.51 -1.44 -9.08
C LEU A 74 -9.96 -0.07 -8.66
N ALA A 75 -8.67 0.00 -8.30
CA ALA A 75 -8.01 1.27 -7.97
C ALA A 75 -8.01 2.25 -9.14
N LEU A 76 -7.74 1.76 -10.36
CA LEU A 76 -7.82 2.55 -11.59
C LEU A 76 -9.24 3.08 -11.82
N ALA A 77 -10.26 2.24 -11.67
CA ALA A 77 -11.66 2.63 -11.83
C ALA A 77 -12.06 3.72 -10.82
N ILE A 78 -11.67 3.56 -9.54
CA ILE A 78 -11.92 4.56 -8.49
C ILE A 78 -11.17 5.87 -8.79
N GLY A 79 -9.91 5.80 -9.20
CA GLY A 79 -9.10 6.96 -9.56
C GLY A 79 -9.69 7.74 -10.74
N LEU A 80 -10.08 7.03 -11.80
CA LEU A 80 -10.73 7.64 -12.97
C LEU A 80 -12.11 8.23 -12.63
N TRP A 81 -12.90 7.54 -11.81
CA TRP A 81 -14.18 8.06 -11.32
C TRP A 81 -13.98 9.35 -10.52
N GLY A 82 -13.05 9.35 -9.57
CA GLY A 82 -12.74 10.54 -8.77
C GLY A 82 -12.27 11.71 -9.63
N LEU A 83 -11.37 11.46 -10.58
CA LEU A 83 -10.90 12.48 -11.53
C LEU A 83 -12.03 13.01 -12.41
N ALA A 84 -12.97 12.17 -12.82
CA ALA A 84 -14.13 12.60 -13.60
C ALA A 84 -15.06 13.51 -12.79
N VAL A 85 -15.30 13.19 -11.52
CA VAL A 85 -16.09 14.04 -10.62
C VAL A 85 -15.40 15.38 -10.40
N LYS A 86 -14.09 15.39 -10.12
CA LYS A 86 -13.32 16.62 -9.90
C LYS A 86 -13.15 17.45 -11.17
N GLY A 87 -12.87 16.81 -12.30
CA GLY A 87 -12.72 17.46 -13.61
C GLY A 87 -14.02 18.03 -14.16
N SER A 88 -15.17 17.46 -13.81
CA SER A 88 -16.49 18.04 -14.07
C SER A 88 -16.76 19.32 -13.25
N LEU A 89 -16.01 19.56 -12.17
CA LEU A 89 -16.17 20.72 -11.27
C LEU A 89 -15.11 21.81 -11.50
N GLY A 90 -13.96 21.47 -12.10
CA GLY A 90 -12.82 22.38 -12.27
C GLY A 90 -12.22 22.37 -13.67
N SER A 91 -12.88 23.00 -14.63
CA SER A 91 -12.23 23.39 -15.89
C SER A 91 -11.46 24.70 -15.69
N SER A 92 -10.28 24.67 -15.06
CA SER A 92 -9.34 25.78 -15.15
C SER A 92 -7.90 25.38 -14.82
N GLY A 93 -6.98 25.74 -15.71
CA GLY A 93 -5.62 26.13 -15.34
C GLY A 93 -4.60 24.99 -15.20
N GLY A 94 -3.85 24.74 -16.27
CA GLY A 94 -2.86 23.69 -16.35
C GLY A 94 -1.66 23.81 -15.40
N THR A 95 -1.24 22.68 -14.88
CA THR A 95 0.10 22.08 -15.07
C THR A 95 0.00 20.67 -14.51
N ALA A 96 0.09 19.68 -15.40
CA ALA A 96 -0.04 18.27 -15.06
C ALA A 96 1.20 17.81 -14.27
N LEU A 97 1.15 17.86 -12.94
CA LEU A 97 2.10 17.25 -12.01
C LEU A 97 1.38 16.83 -10.70
N PRO A 98 1.95 15.90 -9.92
CA PRO A 98 1.26 14.81 -9.19
C PRO A 98 0.66 15.19 -7.83
N GLU A 99 0.14 16.41 -7.68
CA GLU A 99 -0.44 16.87 -6.42
C GLU A 99 -1.85 16.30 -6.16
N ASP A 100 -2.47 15.66 -7.16
CA ASP A 100 -3.79 15.03 -6.98
C ASP A 100 -3.68 13.56 -6.56
N PRO A 101 -4.10 13.18 -5.33
CA PRO A 101 -4.05 11.79 -4.88
C PRO A 101 -4.89 10.85 -5.76
N LEU A 102 -5.94 11.32 -6.44
CA LEU A 102 -6.73 10.51 -7.37
C LEU A 102 -5.97 10.21 -8.66
N LEU A 103 -5.14 11.14 -9.14
CA LEU A 103 -4.27 10.90 -10.30
C LEU A 103 -3.20 9.87 -9.95
N GLY A 104 -2.60 9.98 -8.77
CA GLY A 104 -1.68 8.97 -8.25
C GLY A 104 -2.32 7.59 -8.16
N LEU A 105 -3.57 7.51 -7.66
CA LEU A 105 -4.33 6.26 -7.57
C LEU A 105 -4.62 5.66 -8.96
N ALA A 106 -4.99 6.49 -9.94
CA ALA A 106 -5.25 6.03 -11.31
C ALA A 106 -3.97 5.51 -11.99
N LEU A 107 -2.88 6.29 -11.96
CA LEU A 107 -1.61 5.89 -12.56
C LEU A 107 -1.00 4.66 -11.88
N GLY A 108 -1.04 4.62 -10.55
CA GLY A 108 -0.60 3.46 -9.76
C GLY A 108 -1.44 2.23 -10.06
N GLY A 109 -2.77 2.36 -10.09
CA GLY A 109 -3.70 1.29 -10.45
C GLY A 109 -3.44 0.72 -11.85
N LEU A 110 -3.21 1.59 -12.84
CA LEU A 110 -2.82 1.19 -14.19
C LEU A 110 -1.50 0.42 -14.21
N ALA A 111 -0.46 0.95 -13.55
CA ALA A 111 0.86 0.32 -13.51
C ALA A 111 0.83 -1.05 -12.85
N VAL A 112 0.20 -1.16 -11.66
CA VAL A 112 0.03 -2.42 -10.94
C VAL A 112 -0.77 -3.42 -11.77
N SER A 113 -1.86 -2.98 -12.41
CA SER A 113 -2.68 -3.85 -13.28
C SER A 113 -1.89 -4.41 -14.44
N ALA A 114 -1.11 -3.57 -15.13
CA ALA A 114 -0.34 -3.94 -16.30
C ALA A 114 0.80 -4.91 -15.96
N VAL A 115 1.56 -4.62 -14.88
CA VAL A 115 2.64 -5.50 -14.39
C VAL A 115 2.06 -6.85 -13.96
N SER A 116 0.98 -6.84 -13.17
CA SER A 116 0.33 -8.07 -12.71
C SER A 116 -0.25 -8.89 -13.87
N LEU A 117 -0.85 -8.25 -14.88
CA LEU A 117 -1.34 -8.93 -16.08
C LEU A 117 -0.19 -9.58 -16.86
N ALA A 118 0.97 -8.92 -16.97
CA ALA A 118 2.16 -9.53 -17.56
C ALA A 118 2.64 -10.76 -16.77
N GLY A 119 2.55 -10.72 -15.43
CA GLY A 119 2.82 -11.88 -14.56
C GLY A 119 1.86 -13.04 -14.81
N CYS A 120 0.55 -12.76 -14.88
CA CYS A 120 -0.50 -13.74 -15.21
C CYS A 120 -0.26 -14.40 -16.57
N LEU A 121 -0.11 -13.58 -17.62
CA LEU A 121 0.08 -14.06 -18.99
C LEU A 121 1.44 -14.76 -19.15
N GLY A 122 2.48 -14.29 -18.47
CA GLY A 122 3.80 -14.93 -18.43
C GLY A 122 3.72 -16.33 -17.81
N ALA A 123 2.97 -16.50 -16.72
CA ALA A 123 2.77 -17.79 -16.07
C ALA A 123 1.90 -18.76 -16.90
N LEU A 124 0.79 -18.29 -17.47
CA LEU A 124 -0.13 -19.12 -18.27
C LEU A 124 0.45 -19.50 -19.63
N CYS A 125 1.05 -18.55 -20.33
CA CYS A 125 1.60 -18.76 -21.67
C CYS A 125 3.02 -19.33 -21.65
N GLU A 126 3.60 -19.57 -20.47
CA GLU A 126 4.98 -20.03 -20.30
C GLU A 126 6.00 -19.16 -21.08
N ASN A 127 5.74 -17.85 -21.12
CA ASN A 127 6.51 -16.90 -21.91
C ASN A 127 7.55 -16.18 -21.02
N ALA A 128 8.82 -16.55 -21.19
CA ALA A 128 9.94 -15.99 -20.43
C ALA A 128 10.08 -14.47 -20.59
N CYS A 129 9.80 -13.90 -21.77
CA CYS A 129 9.90 -12.46 -21.99
C CYS A 129 8.91 -11.68 -21.11
N LEU A 130 7.65 -12.12 -21.06
CA LEU A 130 6.62 -11.52 -20.19
C LEU A 130 6.99 -11.65 -18.71
N LEU A 131 7.58 -12.78 -18.32
CA LEU A 131 8.01 -13.03 -16.94
C LEU A 131 9.23 -12.18 -16.54
N HIS A 132 10.13 -11.88 -17.49
CA HIS A 132 11.20 -10.90 -17.31
C HIS A 132 10.65 -9.47 -17.19
N CYS A 133 9.68 -9.08 -18.01
CA CYS A 133 9.00 -7.78 -17.89
C CYS A 133 8.32 -7.63 -16.52
N PHE A 134 7.61 -8.67 -16.06
CA PHE A 134 7.03 -8.71 -14.72
C PHE A 134 8.09 -8.51 -13.62
N SER A 135 9.20 -9.26 -13.70
CA SER A 135 10.29 -9.15 -12.73
C SER A 135 10.93 -7.75 -12.73
N GLY A 136 11.15 -7.17 -13.92
CA GLY A 136 11.63 -5.79 -14.05
C GLY A 136 10.68 -4.76 -13.46
N GLY A 137 9.37 -4.95 -13.65
CA GLY A 137 8.32 -4.11 -13.05
C GLY A 137 8.34 -4.15 -11.51
N LEU A 138 8.44 -5.34 -10.91
CA LEU A 138 8.56 -5.49 -9.46
C LEU A 138 9.83 -4.84 -8.91
N ILE A 139 10.97 -4.99 -9.61
CA ILE A 139 12.22 -4.31 -9.21
C ILE A 139 12.06 -2.78 -9.28
N ALA A 140 11.37 -2.26 -10.31
CA ALA A 140 11.10 -0.84 -10.43
C ALA A 140 10.20 -0.32 -9.29
N PHE A 141 9.17 -1.07 -8.89
CA PHE A 141 8.35 -0.72 -7.72
C PHE A 141 9.15 -0.75 -6.42
N LEU A 142 9.99 -1.78 -6.22
CA LEU A 142 10.85 -1.86 -5.05
C LEU A 142 11.83 -0.68 -4.97
N ALA A 143 12.41 -0.28 -6.11
CA ALA A 143 13.27 0.89 -6.19
C ALA A 143 12.51 2.19 -5.87
N LEU A 144 11.28 2.34 -6.38
CA LEU A 144 10.43 3.49 -6.09
C LEU A 144 10.08 3.56 -4.60
N GLU A 145 9.71 2.44 -3.99
CA GLU A 145 9.44 2.34 -2.54
C GLU A 145 10.67 2.72 -1.71
N ALA A 146 11.85 2.26 -2.11
CA ALA A 146 13.11 2.63 -1.45
C ALA A 146 13.38 4.14 -1.54
N VAL A 147 13.15 4.76 -2.69
CA VAL A 147 13.30 6.21 -2.88
C VAL A 147 12.30 6.96 -2.00
N VAL A 148 11.02 6.59 -2.04
CA VAL A 148 9.97 7.23 -1.22
C VAL A 148 10.27 7.07 0.28
N GLY A 149 10.68 5.88 0.72
CA GLY A 149 11.07 5.61 2.09
C GLY A 149 12.28 6.45 2.54
N ALA A 150 13.30 6.58 1.67
CA ALA A 150 14.47 7.41 1.95
C ALA A 150 14.10 8.90 2.06
N LEU A 151 13.26 9.41 1.14
CA LEU A 151 12.76 10.79 1.19
C LEU A 151 11.94 11.03 2.46
N LEU A 152 11.05 10.10 2.83
CA LEU A 152 10.27 10.21 4.05
C LEU A 152 11.16 10.33 5.29
N VAL A 153 12.20 9.50 5.40
CA VAL A 153 13.15 9.58 6.51
C VAL A 153 13.95 10.89 6.50
N ALA A 154 14.41 11.33 5.33
CA ALA A 154 15.19 12.56 5.18
C ALA A 154 14.38 13.81 5.55
N PHE A 155 13.10 13.86 5.19
CA PHE A 155 12.23 15.01 5.44
C PHE A 155 11.42 14.92 6.73
N TRP A 156 11.48 13.80 7.47
CA TRP A 156 10.68 13.60 8.69
C TRP A 156 10.96 14.64 9.79
N GLY A 157 12.23 14.98 10.00
CA GLY A 157 12.63 16.00 10.98
C GLY A 157 12.08 17.39 10.62
N PRO A 158 12.45 17.92 9.43
CA PRO A 158 11.92 19.20 8.94
C PRO A 158 10.39 19.27 8.91
N LEU A 159 9.71 18.15 8.60
CA LEU A 159 8.24 18.09 8.62
C LEU A 159 7.67 18.30 10.02
N GLN A 160 8.29 17.72 11.06
CA GLN A 160 7.82 17.92 12.44
C GLN A 160 8.05 19.35 12.93
N ASP A 161 9.19 19.94 12.59
CA ASP A 161 9.55 21.31 12.95
C ASP A 161 8.69 22.33 12.18
N GLY A 162 8.39 22.03 10.91
CA GLY A 162 7.54 22.86 10.05
C GLY A 162 6.04 22.75 10.32
N LEU A 163 5.58 21.71 11.04
CA LEU A 163 4.15 21.43 11.20
C LEU A 163 3.35 22.61 11.75
N GLU A 164 3.88 23.34 12.74
CA GLU A 164 3.17 24.50 13.30
C GLU A 164 3.09 25.66 12.31
N SER A 165 4.11 25.84 11.47
CA SER A 165 4.08 26.84 10.40
C SER A 165 3.08 26.47 9.30
N THR A 166 2.99 25.18 8.95
CA THR A 166 1.99 24.68 7.99
C THR A 166 0.58 24.82 8.54
N LEU A 167 0.34 24.46 9.80
CA LEU A 167 -0.97 24.64 10.45
C LEU A 167 -1.35 26.13 10.54
N ARG A 168 -0.39 27.00 10.84
CA ARG A 168 -0.63 28.45 10.83
C ARG A 168 -1.05 28.93 9.43
N ALA A 169 -0.31 28.54 8.39
CA ALA A 169 -0.65 28.89 7.01
C ALA A 169 -2.01 28.31 6.59
N ALA A 170 -2.36 27.12 7.07
CA ALA A 170 -3.66 26.50 6.79
C ALA A 170 -4.82 27.26 7.44
N ILE A 171 -4.66 27.75 8.67
CA ILE A 171 -5.67 28.58 9.33
C ILE A 171 -5.82 29.93 8.61
N THR A 172 -4.72 30.56 8.19
CA THR A 172 -4.80 31.86 7.52
C THR A 172 -5.52 31.78 6.17
N HIS A 173 -5.36 30.69 5.43
CA HIS A 173 -5.99 30.46 4.11
C HIS A 173 -7.22 29.54 4.17
N TYR A 174 -7.79 29.32 5.36
CA TYR A 174 -8.87 28.36 5.57
C TYR A 174 -10.09 28.60 4.68
N GLN A 175 -10.39 29.85 4.34
CA GLN A 175 -11.55 30.25 3.52
C GLN A 175 -11.27 30.23 2.00
N ASP A 176 -10.00 30.13 1.60
CA ASP A 176 -9.60 30.28 0.19
C ASP A 176 -9.82 28.99 -0.63
N ASP A 177 -9.69 27.84 0.03
CA ASP A 177 -9.75 26.52 -0.62
C ASP A 177 -10.74 25.58 0.12
N PRO A 178 -11.82 25.13 -0.53
CA PRO A 178 -12.79 24.22 0.09
C PRO A 178 -12.18 22.86 0.49
N ASP A 179 -11.15 22.38 -0.21
CA ASP A 179 -10.47 21.13 0.14
C ASP A 179 -9.65 21.31 1.43
N LEU A 180 -9.00 22.47 1.59
CA LEU A 180 -8.26 22.84 2.80
C LEU A 180 -9.21 23.03 3.99
N HIS A 181 -10.33 23.71 3.78
CA HIS A 181 -11.39 23.88 4.78
C HIS A 181 -11.85 22.53 5.34
N PHE A 182 -12.21 21.60 4.44
CA PHE A 182 -12.63 20.24 4.83
C PHE A 182 -11.53 19.51 5.59
N LEU A 183 -10.28 19.56 5.13
CA LEU A 183 -9.16 18.88 5.77
C LEU A 183 -8.94 19.37 7.21
N ILE A 184 -8.96 20.69 7.43
CA ILE A 184 -8.76 21.27 8.76
C ILE A 184 -9.90 20.91 9.70
N ASP A 185 -11.15 20.91 9.22
CA ASP A 185 -12.30 20.47 10.00
C ASP A 185 -12.17 19.01 10.44
N GLN A 186 -11.74 18.12 9.53
CA GLN A 186 -11.53 16.71 9.86
C GLN A 186 -10.40 16.52 10.89
N VAL A 187 -9.33 17.31 10.80
CA VAL A 187 -8.25 17.27 11.79
C VAL A 187 -8.76 17.70 13.17
N GLN A 188 -9.52 18.78 13.24
CA GLN A 188 -10.06 19.32 14.50
C GLN A 188 -11.07 18.37 15.14
N LEU A 189 -12.00 17.82 14.35
CA LEU A 189 -12.96 16.81 14.82
C LEU A 189 -12.27 15.51 15.25
N GLY A 190 -11.31 15.02 14.45
CA GLY A 190 -10.64 13.74 14.69
C GLY A 190 -9.67 13.76 15.87
N LEU A 191 -9.04 14.91 16.15
CA LEU A 191 -8.10 15.09 17.26
C LEU A 191 -8.69 15.85 18.45
N GLN A 192 -9.95 16.28 18.38
CA GLN A 192 -10.65 17.02 19.43
C GLN A 192 -9.86 18.25 19.91
N CYS A 193 -9.41 19.05 18.96
CA CYS A 193 -8.53 20.20 19.16
C CYS A 193 -9.01 21.41 18.34
N CYS A 194 -8.55 22.60 18.68
CA CYS A 194 -8.90 23.83 17.96
C CYS A 194 -7.70 24.77 17.84
N GLY A 195 -7.43 25.24 16.62
CA GLY A 195 -6.30 26.11 16.32
C GLY A 195 -4.95 25.37 16.29
N VAL A 196 -3.83 26.11 16.27
CA VAL A 196 -2.48 25.51 16.20
C VAL A 196 -1.98 25.15 17.59
N SER A 197 -1.91 26.16 18.45
CA SER A 197 -1.49 26.10 19.85
C SER A 197 -2.66 26.37 20.80
N SER A 198 -3.62 27.19 20.36
CA SER A 198 -4.82 27.56 21.10
C SER A 198 -5.99 27.86 20.15
N TYR A 199 -7.21 27.74 20.65
CA TYR A 199 -8.42 28.15 19.95
C TYR A 199 -8.40 29.63 19.51
N ARG A 200 -7.63 30.49 20.18
CA ARG A 200 -7.49 31.92 19.81
C ARG A 200 -6.71 32.16 18.51
N ASP A 201 -5.99 31.16 18.00
CA ASP A 201 -5.17 31.27 16.79
C ASP A 201 -6.01 31.52 15.53
N TRP A 202 -7.33 31.26 15.60
CA TRP A 202 -8.28 31.62 14.57
C TRP A 202 -8.39 33.14 14.33
N THR A 203 -7.92 33.97 15.26
CA THR A 203 -7.80 35.42 15.05
C THR A 203 -6.76 35.80 13.99
N TRP A 204 -5.89 34.88 13.57
CA TRP A 204 -4.93 35.11 12.48
C TRP A 204 -5.59 35.10 11.09
N ASN A 205 -6.75 34.45 10.96
CA ASN A 205 -7.53 34.48 9.73
C ASN A 205 -8.24 35.83 9.61
N LEU A 206 -8.15 36.49 8.44
CA LEU A 206 -8.65 37.85 8.24
C LEU A 206 -10.18 37.92 8.40
N ASP A 207 -10.88 36.91 7.91
CA ASP A 207 -12.35 36.82 7.86
C ASP A 207 -12.93 36.56 9.25
N LEU A 208 -12.26 35.69 10.02
CA LEU A 208 -12.66 35.28 11.38
C LEU A 208 -12.10 36.18 12.49
N ASN A 209 -11.23 37.14 12.15
CA ASN A 209 -10.67 38.07 13.12
C ASN A 209 -11.79 38.89 13.80
N CYS A 210 -11.68 39.15 15.11
CA CYS A 210 -12.67 39.94 15.84
C CYS A 210 -12.75 41.41 15.40
N SER A 211 -11.73 41.93 14.70
CA SER A 211 -11.72 43.25 14.07
C SER A 211 -12.23 43.24 12.62
N SER A 212 -12.59 42.08 12.09
CA SER A 212 -13.15 41.94 10.74
C SER A 212 -14.54 42.62 10.68
N PRO A 213 -14.87 43.31 9.57
CA PRO A 213 -16.22 43.81 9.33
C PRO A 213 -17.20 42.69 8.90
N GLU A 214 -16.74 41.45 8.72
CA GLU A 214 -17.57 40.34 8.26
C GLU A 214 -18.56 39.82 9.32
N ALA A 215 -19.64 39.19 8.85
CA ALA A 215 -20.65 38.60 9.74
C ALA A 215 -20.09 37.46 10.61
N GLN A 216 -19.04 36.79 10.13
CA GLN A 216 -18.31 35.73 10.84
C GLN A 216 -17.16 36.25 11.72
N ALA A 217 -17.04 37.58 11.91
CA ALA A 217 -16.02 38.13 12.78
C ALA A 217 -16.08 37.55 14.19
N CYS A 218 -14.90 37.27 14.76
CA CYS A 218 -14.76 36.68 16.09
C CYS A 218 -15.44 35.31 16.24
N SER A 219 -15.48 34.51 15.16
CA SER A 219 -16.04 33.16 15.21
C SER A 219 -14.97 32.07 15.06
N LEU A 220 -15.36 30.85 15.44
CA LEU A 220 -14.58 29.62 15.24
C LEU A 220 -15.37 28.70 14.31
N PRO A 221 -14.69 27.84 13.55
CA PRO A 221 -15.36 26.77 12.81
C PRO A 221 -16.17 25.85 13.72
N ALA A 222 -17.23 25.26 13.15
CA ALA A 222 -18.08 24.31 13.86
C ALA A 222 -17.32 23.08 14.36
N SER A 223 -16.23 22.69 13.68
CA SER A 223 -15.32 21.60 14.03
C SER A 223 -14.58 21.82 15.36
N CYS A 224 -14.50 23.05 15.87
CA CYS A 224 -13.90 23.37 17.17
C CYS A 224 -14.85 23.16 18.37
N CYS A 225 -16.12 22.84 18.13
CA CYS A 225 -17.12 22.76 19.19
C CYS A 225 -17.23 21.37 19.82
N LEU A 226 -17.50 21.32 21.13
CA LEU A 226 -17.54 20.05 21.90
C LEU A 226 -18.70 19.13 21.52
N SER A 227 -19.79 19.69 21.00
CA SER A 227 -20.96 18.95 20.53
C SER A 227 -21.55 19.69 19.33
N PRO A 228 -21.24 19.26 18.10
CA PRO A 228 -21.87 19.80 16.90
C PRO A 228 -23.34 19.33 16.86
N GLY A 229 -24.21 19.95 17.65
CA GLY A 229 -25.67 19.78 17.52
C GLY A 229 -26.48 19.45 18.78
N GLU A 230 -25.91 19.43 19.99
CA GLU A 230 -26.68 19.03 21.20
C GLU A 230 -26.60 20.01 22.38
N ASP A 231 -26.26 21.27 22.13
CA ASP A 231 -26.35 22.30 23.16
C ASP A 231 -27.75 22.95 23.12
N GLY A 232 -28.60 22.55 24.06
CA GLY A 232 -29.76 23.31 24.54
C GLY A 232 -29.38 24.62 25.23
N GLY A 233 -28.40 25.36 24.69
CA GLY A 233 -28.12 26.76 24.99
C GLY A 233 -28.83 27.65 23.97
N ALA A 234 -29.27 28.84 24.41
CA ALA A 234 -30.08 29.82 23.66
C ALA A 234 -30.06 29.63 22.13
N ALA A 235 -31.23 29.27 21.58
CA ALA A 235 -31.47 28.65 20.28
C ALA A 235 -31.06 29.43 19.00
N ASN A 236 -30.10 30.35 19.02
CA ASN A 236 -29.66 31.10 17.84
C ASN A 236 -28.15 31.45 17.77
N ASP A 237 -27.32 31.10 18.76
CA ASP A 237 -25.89 31.42 18.72
C ASP A 237 -25.04 30.17 18.42
N PRO A 238 -24.30 30.14 17.29
CA PRO A 238 -23.34 29.07 17.02
C PRO A 238 -22.32 28.98 18.17
N CYS A 239 -21.94 27.77 18.57
CA CYS A 239 -20.93 27.50 19.60
C CYS A 239 -19.62 28.29 19.41
N GLY A 240 -19.22 28.53 18.15
CA GLY A 240 -18.04 29.29 17.79
C GLY A 240 -18.21 30.82 17.80
N PHE A 241 -19.43 31.36 17.84
CA PHE A 241 -19.66 32.80 17.75
C PHE A 241 -19.18 33.53 19.03
N ARG A 242 -18.34 34.56 18.84
CA ARG A 242 -17.64 35.33 19.89
C ARG A 242 -16.77 34.46 20.81
N ALA A 243 -16.51 33.20 20.45
CA ALA A 243 -15.82 32.27 21.33
C ALA A 243 -14.37 32.69 21.68
N PRO A 244 -13.56 33.27 20.77
CA PRO A 244 -12.22 33.78 21.11
C PRO A 244 -12.22 34.84 22.23
N GLY A 245 -13.32 35.59 22.37
CA GLY A 245 -13.51 36.63 23.38
C GLY A 245 -14.25 36.18 24.65
N LEU A 246 -14.57 34.89 24.80
CA LEU A 246 -15.16 34.36 26.03
C LEU A 246 -14.14 34.39 27.19
N ASP A 247 -14.67 34.59 28.40
CA ASP A 247 -13.91 34.48 29.63
C ASP A 247 -13.46 33.03 29.87
N GLU A 248 -12.34 32.84 30.57
CA GLU A 248 -11.68 31.52 30.71
C GLU A 248 -12.55 30.47 31.41
N GLY A 249 -13.55 30.89 32.19
CA GLY A 249 -14.52 29.98 32.83
C GLY A 249 -15.63 29.47 31.89
N ALA A 250 -15.91 30.19 30.79
CA ALA A 250 -17.02 29.89 29.88
C ALA A 250 -16.59 29.15 28.61
N ALA A 251 -15.36 29.41 28.12
CA ALA A 251 -14.81 28.76 26.94
C ALA A 251 -14.70 27.21 27.03
N PRO A 252 -14.27 26.59 28.16
CA PRO A 252 -14.09 25.14 28.25
C PRO A 252 -15.39 24.33 28.13
N ARG A 253 -16.56 24.97 28.22
CA ARG A 253 -17.87 24.31 28.12
C ARG A 253 -18.44 24.31 26.70
N ARG A 254 -17.83 25.05 25.77
CA ARG A 254 -18.35 25.23 24.40
C ARG A 254 -17.39 24.73 23.33
N VAL A 255 -16.08 24.89 23.55
CA VAL A 255 -15.06 24.65 22.51
C VAL A 255 -13.84 23.91 23.05
N HIS A 256 -13.14 23.21 22.15
CA HIS A 256 -11.84 22.63 22.44
C HIS A 256 -10.80 23.74 22.65
N LEU A 257 -10.15 23.78 23.82
CA LEU A 257 -9.16 24.83 24.15
C LEU A 257 -7.74 24.49 23.67
N VAL A 258 -7.47 23.19 23.53
CA VAL A 258 -6.15 22.65 23.20
C VAL A 258 -5.89 22.81 21.71
N GLY A 259 -4.72 23.37 21.36
CA GLY A 259 -4.26 23.44 19.97
C GLY A 259 -3.93 22.08 19.36
N CYS A 260 -4.06 21.98 18.05
CA CYS A 260 -3.87 20.72 17.31
C CYS A 260 -2.41 20.30 17.15
N GLY A 261 -1.43 21.19 17.35
CA GLY A 261 -0.01 20.89 17.12
C GLY A 261 0.52 19.66 17.87
N PRO A 262 0.49 19.63 19.22
CA PRO A 262 0.98 18.48 19.97
C PRO A 262 0.21 17.16 19.71
N PRO A 263 -1.15 17.14 19.71
CA PRO A 263 -1.92 15.95 19.35
C PRO A 263 -1.61 15.43 17.95
N LEU A 264 -1.48 16.32 16.97
CA LEU A 264 -1.19 15.96 15.58
C LEU A 264 0.21 15.35 15.43
N ARG A 265 1.23 15.88 16.11
CA ARG A 265 2.59 15.28 16.14
C ARG A 265 2.57 13.88 16.74
N TRP A 266 1.81 13.66 17.81
CA TRP A 266 1.68 12.35 18.41
C TRP A 266 0.95 11.37 17.48
N TRP A 267 -0.16 11.82 16.88
CA TRP A 267 -0.93 11.03 15.92
C TRP A 267 -0.07 10.64 14.69
N LEU A 268 0.67 11.58 14.11
CA LEU A 268 1.58 11.34 12.99
C LEU A 268 2.62 10.27 13.32
N ARG A 269 3.25 10.35 14.51
CA ARG A 269 4.22 9.35 14.97
C ARG A 269 3.60 7.99 15.25
N ALA A 270 2.35 7.93 15.69
CA ALA A 270 1.64 6.66 15.86
C ALA A 270 1.31 6.02 14.50
N LYS A 271 0.86 6.83 13.53
CA LYS A 271 0.51 6.35 12.19
C LYS A 271 1.72 5.97 11.35
N VAL A 272 2.84 6.68 11.45
CA VAL A 272 4.06 6.34 10.69
C VAL A 272 4.60 4.96 11.06
N ARG A 273 4.42 4.52 12.32
CA ARG A 273 4.77 3.14 12.73
C ARG A 273 3.92 2.10 12.01
N GLY A 274 2.61 2.34 11.91
CA GLY A 274 1.70 1.48 11.14
C GLY A 274 2.04 1.48 9.64
N ALA A 275 2.33 2.66 9.07
CA ALA A 275 2.75 2.79 7.68
C ALA A 275 4.07 2.03 7.40
N GLY A 276 5.02 2.08 8.33
CA GLY A 276 6.27 1.32 8.23
C GLY A 276 6.04 -0.20 8.23
N ALA A 277 5.13 -0.70 9.08
CA ALA A 277 4.76 -2.12 9.08
C ALA A 277 4.11 -2.55 7.74
N TYR A 278 3.24 -1.71 7.18
CA TYR A 278 2.65 -1.94 5.86
C TYR A 278 3.72 -1.97 4.76
N ALA A 279 4.65 -1.01 4.75
CA ALA A 279 5.72 -0.96 3.76
C ALA A 279 6.61 -2.22 3.80
N ILE A 280 6.95 -2.71 5.00
CA ILE A 280 7.71 -3.97 5.16
C ILE A 280 6.94 -5.16 4.57
N ALA A 281 5.63 -5.23 4.79
CA ALA A 281 4.80 -6.30 4.24
C ALA A 281 4.76 -6.24 2.70
N VAL A 282 4.66 -5.05 2.11
CA VAL A 282 4.68 -4.86 0.65
C VAL A 282 6.00 -5.33 0.05
N VAL A 283 7.14 -4.89 0.62
CA VAL A 283 8.48 -5.33 0.19
C VAL A 283 8.63 -6.85 0.29
N ALA A 284 8.12 -7.46 1.36
CA ALA A 284 8.16 -8.90 1.53
C ALA A 284 7.34 -9.64 0.46
N VAL A 285 6.14 -9.14 0.14
CA VAL A 285 5.29 -9.69 -0.93
C VAL A 285 6.00 -9.59 -2.28
N GLN A 286 6.51 -8.42 -2.64
CA GLN A 286 7.27 -8.22 -3.90
C GLN A 286 8.49 -9.15 -3.97
N GLY A 287 9.20 -9.33 -2.85
CA GLY A 287 10.33 -10.27 -2.77
C GLY A 287 9.91 -11.72 -3.01
N VAL A 288 8.79 -12.15 -2.43
CA VAL A 288 8.24 -13.50 -2.66
C VAL A 288 7.84 -13.66 -4.12
N GLU A 289 7.16 -12.68 -4.72
CA GLU A 289 6.74 -12.74 -6.13
C GLU A 289 7.94 -12.76 -7.10
N LEU A 290 8.98 -11.99 -6.81
CA LEU A 290 10.24 -12.03 -7.55
C LEU A 290 10.90 -13.40 -7.46
N LEU A 291 10.91 -14.01 -6.27
CA LEU A 291 11.45 -15.36 -6.09
C LEU A 291 10.63 -16.37 -6.88
N LEU A 292 9.30 -16.31 -6.81
CA LEU A 292 8.41 -17.21 -7.57
C LEU A 292 8.64 -17.06 -9.08
N ALA A 293 8.70 -15.83 -9.59
CA ALA A 293 8.98 -15.55 -11.00
C ALA A 293 10.35 -16.08 -11.41
N ALA A 294 11.40 -15.84 -10.61
CA ALA A 294 12.74 -16.33 -10.90
C ALA A 294 12.81 -17.87 -10.95
N ARG A 295 12.14 -18.55 -10.01
CA ARG A 295 12.04 -20.02 -10.02
C ARG A 295 11.29 -20.53 -11.24
N LEU A 296 10.21 -19.84 -11.64
CA LEU A 296 9.44 -20.21 -12.83
C LEU A 296 10.26 -19.98 -14.11
N VAL A 297 10.99 -18.86 -14.25
CA VAL A 297 11.92 -18.63 -15.37
C VAL A 297 12.97 -19.74 -15.44
N GLN A 298 13.60 -20.09 -14.31
CA GLN A 298 14.59 -21.17 -14.24
C GLN A 298 13.99 -22.51 -14.69
N ALA A 299 12.78 -22.83 -14.24
CA ALA A 299 12.10 -24.06 -14.63
C ALA A 299 11.77 -24.09 -16.14
N LEU A 300 11.37 -22.97 -16.73
CA LEU A 300 11.13 -22.85 -18.17
C LEU A 300 12.42 -22.99 -18.98
N ALA A 301 13.51 -22.37 -18.54
CA ALA A 301 14.82 -22.46 -19.20
C ALA A 301 15.34 -23.91 -19.23
N VAL A 302 15.21 -24.64 -18.11
CA VAL A 302 15.56 -26.07 -18.04
C VAL A 302 14.71 -26.90 -19.01
N ARG A 303 13.39 -26.64 -19.07
CA ARG A 303 12.50 -27.34 -20.01
C ARG A 303 12.86 -27.08 -21.47
N GLN A 304 13.21 -25.85 -21.83
CA GLN A 304 13.63 -25.51 -23.19
C GLN A 304 14.97 -26.15 -23.55
N GLY A 305 15.95 -26.16 -22.64
CA GLY A 305 17.22 -26.87 -22.83
C GLY A 305 17.07 -28.38 -23.02
N MET A 306 16.09 -29.01 -22.33
CA MET A 306 15.73 -30.41 -22.54
C MET A 306 15.00 -30.68 -23.88
N VAL A 307 14.43 -29.65 -24.53
CA VAL A 307 13.76 -29.77 -25.84
C VAL A 307 14.73 -29.55 -27.01
N GLU A 308 15.80 -28.77 -26.82
CA GLU A 308 16.84 -28.57 -27.83
C GLU A 308 17.87 -29.71 -27.87
N SER A 309 18.18 -30.35 -26.74
CA SER A 309 19.15 -31.46 -26.65
C SER A 309 18.77 -32.75 -27.43
N PRO A 310 17.49 -33.16 -27.58
CA PRO A 310 17.11 -34.31 -28.40
C PRO A 310 17.18 -34.06 -29.91
N ARG A 311 17.07 -32.80 -30.37
CA ARG A 311 17.09 -32.48 -31.82
C ARG A 311 18.48 -32.48 -32.42
N THR A 312 19.52 -32.16 -31.65
CA THR A 312 20.92 -32.22 -32.10
C THR A 312 21.46 -33.64 -32.18
N ALA A 313 20.95 -34.57 -31.37
CA ALA A 313 21.31 -36.00 -31.44
C ALA A 313 20.72 -36.73 -32.67
N GLY A 314 19.56 -36.29 -33.17
CA GLY A 314 18.93 -36.85 -34.37
C GLY A 314 19.53 -36.33 -35.69
N SER A 315 20.00 -35.09 -35.70
CA SER A 315 20.62 -34.48 -36.91
C SER A 315 22.02 -35.02 -37.18
N GLN A 316 22.85 -35.22 -36.14
CA GLN A 316 24.20 -35.78 -36.30
C GLN A 316 24.22 -37.24 -36.79
N ARG A 317 23.21 -38.06 -36.46
CA ARG A 317 23.11 -39.43 -37.01
C ARG A 317 22.78 -39.44 -38.51
N SER A 318 21.94 -38.51 -38.97
CA SER A 318 21.58 -38.42 -40.40
C SER A 318 22.75 -37.91 -41.26
N SER A 319 23.51 -36.93 -40.76
CA SER A 319 24.71 -36.42 -41.45
C SER A 319 25.87 -37.43 -41.49
N ALA A 320 26.01 -38.27 -40.46
CA ALA A 320 27.04 -39.31 -40.41
C ALA A 320 26.72 -40.50 -41.34
N GLN A 321 25.44 -40.83 -41.55
CA GLN A 321 25.03 -41.90 -42.47
C GLN A 321 25.10 -41.49 -43.94
N LEU A 322 24.94 -40.20 -44.28
CA LEU A 322 25.07 -39.71 -45.66
C LEU A 322 26.53 -39.53 -46.12
N ALA A 323 27.51 -39.57 -45.21
CA ALA A 323 28.93 -39.48 -45.52
C ALA A 323 29.62 -40.86 -45.68
N GLN A 324 28.87 -41.95 -45.54
CA GLN A 324 29.35 -43.34 -45.65
C GLN A 324 28.67 -44.14 -46.77
N ALA A 325 27.88 -43.51 -47.65
CA ALA A 325 27.30 -44.09 -48.86
C ALA A 325 27.81 -43.34 -50.09
#